data_AF-A0A4U5UI00-F1
#
_entry.id   AF-A0A4U5UI00-F1
#
_cell.length_a   1.000
_cell.length_b   1.000
_cell.length_c   1.000
_cell.angle_alpha   90.00
_cell.angle_beta   90.00
_cell.angle_gamma   90.00
#
_symmetry.space_group_name_H-M   'P 1'
#
loop_
_entity.id
_entity.type
_entity.pdbx_description
1 polymer ?
#
loop_
_entity_poly.entity_id
_entity_poly.type
_entity_poly.pdbx_seq_one_letter_code
_entity_poly.pdbx_strand_id
1 'polypeptide(L)'
;MARILIKRWVTTRASLLLLGSLMVVYFLKDIKIVRKDDNPDLKIRQPTKNNSYVYSWPRCQQNISAANMTDFSSFPDFMKDFLYYRHCRHFPMLLDLPDKCGGADKSAEVFLLLVIKSSPPNYDRRAILRKTWAEERLHNGVWIRRIFLSGTTDSGFEKERLNKLLELEQREYSDILQWDFTDTFQNLTLKQILFLEWMERNCPNVRFLLNGDDDVFANTDHMVEYLQGLKDNDGSKHLFTGHLNINMGLVREYNKYFVPVQIYEPNIFPPYCSGGGFLLSGYTALVIYKMSQSIDLLPIDDAYMGMCLEKAGLDPTSHIAVRPLGLNIPSRLDGYDPCFYKEVLLVHGFFSVRMYFMWHRIHDPTLKCDVGKMM
;
A
#
# COMPACT_ATOMS: atom_id res chain seq x y z
N MET A 1 -10.16 -35.71 -62.84
CA MET A 1 -10.21 -34.60 -61.87
C MET A 1 -9.66 -34.93 -60.46
N ALA A 2 -9.72 -36.18 -59.96
CA ALA A 2 -9.26 -36.51 -58.60
C ALA A 2 -7.73 -36.40 -58.33
N ARG A 3 -6.86 -36.56 -59.34
CA ARG A 3 -5.40 -36.50 -59.16
C ARG A 3 -4.83 -35.08 -58.96
N ILE A 4 -5.55 -34.03 -59.37
CA ILE A 4 -5.10 -32.64 -59.27
C ILE A 4 -5.46 -32.06 -57.88
N LEU A 5 -6.58 -32.49 -57.29
CA LEU A 5 -7.01 -32.07 -55.95
C LEU A 5 -6.12 -32.65 -54.84
N ILE A 6 -5.64 -33.90 -54.98
CA ILE A 6 -4.74 -34.53 -54.00
C ILE A 6 -3.36 -33.85 -53.99
N LYS A 7 -2.80 -33.51 -55.16
CA LYS A 7 -1.51 -32.77 -55.22
C LYS A 7 -1.61 -31.40 -54.55
N ARG A 8 -2.72 -30.67 -54.75
CA ARG A 8 -2.95 -29.35 -54.16
C ARG A 8 -3.18 -29.43 -52.64
N TRP A 9 -3.82 -30.49 -52.15
CA TRP A 9 -4.00 -30.72 -50.70
C TRP A 9 -2.69 -31.10 -49.98
N VAL A 10 -1.86 -31.95 -50.61
CA VAL A 10 -0.55 -32.35 -50.08
C VAL A 10 0.43 -31.18 -50.06
N THR A 11 0.46 -30.34 -51.10
CA THR A 11 1.32 -29.13 -51.11
C THR A 11 0.87 -28.11 -50.07
N THR A 12 -0.43 -27.95 -49.82
CA THR A 12 -0.93 -26.98 -48.82
C THR A 12 -0.62 -27.43 -47.39
N ARG A 13 -0.72 -28.73 -47.08
CA ARG A 13 -0.29 -29.30 -45.77
C ARG A 13 1.22 -29.24 -45.57
N ALA A 14 2.02 -29.51 -46.61
CA ALA A 14 3.47 -29.38 -46.53
C ALA A 14 3.90 -27.93 -46.25
N SER A 15 3.27 -26.95 -46.89
CA SER A 15 3.53 -25.52 -46.64
C SER A 15 3.13 -25.08 -45.23
N LEU A 16 2.00 -25.57 -44.70
CA LEU A 16 1.54 -25.28 -43.32
C LEU A 16 2.45 -25.93 -42.25
N LEU A 17 2.96 -27.14 -42.50
CA LEU A 17 3.93 -27.80 -41.62
C LEU A 17 5.30 -27.11 -41.66
N LEU A 18 5.75 -26.64 -42.83
CA LEU A 18 6.98 -25.85 -42.96
C LEU A 18 6.87 -24.50 -42.25
N LEU A 19 5.77 -23.77 -42.41
CA LEU A 19 5.50 -22.52 -41.69
C LEU A 19 5.39 -22.71 -40.17
N GLY A 20 4.72 -23.78 -39.72
CA GLY A 20 4.66 -24.15 -38.31
C GLY A 20 6.04 -24.51 -37.73
N SER A 21 6.87 -25.24 -38.48
CA SER A 21 8.23 -25.58 -38.06
C SER A 21 9.18 -24.37 -38.04
N LEU A 22 9.01 -23.41 -38.97
CA LEU A 22 9.76 -22.16 -38.98
C LEU A 22 9.38 -21.24 -37.82
N MET A 23 8.10 -21.16 -37.44
CA MET A 23 7.67 -20.44 -36.24
C MET A 23 8.20 -21.10 -34.96
N VAL A 24 8.18 -22.43 -34.86
CA VAL A 24 8.75 -23.14 -33.70
C VAL A 24 10.26 -22.93 -33.61
N VAL A 25 10.99 -22.89 -34.74
CA VAL A 25 12.43 -22.57 -34.76
C VAL A 25 12.70 -21.10 -34.43
N TYR A 26 11.82 -20.16 -34.82
CA TYR A 26 11.93 -18.76 -34.44
C TYR A 26 11.70 -18.58 -32.93
N PHE A 27 10.65 -19.20 -32.38
CA PHE A 27 10.40 -19.23 -30.94
C PHE A 27 11.50 -19.97 -30.15
N LEU A 28 12.11 -21.03 -30.70
CA LEU A 28 13.22 -21.74 -30.06
C LEU A 28 14.58 -21.03 -30.20
N LYS A 29 14.75 -20.15 -31.20
CA LYS A 29 15.92 -19.25 -31.28
C LYS A 29 15.85 -18.15 -30.24
N ASP A 30 14.66 -17.59 -29.97
CA ASP A 30 14.47 -16.60 -28.90
C ASP A 30 14.57 -17.23 -27.49
N ILE A 31 14.39 -18.55 -27.36
CA ILE A 31 14.57 -19.28 -26.08
C ILE A 31 16.05 -19.62 -25.78
N LYS A 32 17.00 -19.33 -26.68
CA LYS A 32 18.43 -19.64 -26.49
C LYS A 32 19.31 -18.42 -26.19
N ILE A 33 18.87 -17.50 -25.34
CA ILE A 33 19.78 -16.63 -24.55
C ILE A 33 19.21 -16.44 -23.14
N VAL A 34 19.30 -17.48 -22.32
CA VAL A 34 19.55 -17.34 -20.87
C VAL A 34 20.70 -18.28 -20.57
N ARG A 35 21.91 -17.81 -20.84
CA ARG A 35 23.13 -18.47 -20.35
C ARG A 35 23.14 -18.28 -18.85
N LYS A 36 23.18 -19.41 -18.15
CA LYS A 36 23.45 -19.54 -16.73
C LYS A 36 24.92 -19.16 -16.52
N ASP A 37 25.19 -17.94 -16.08
CA ASP A 37 26.48 -17.62 -15.47
C ASP A 37 26.48 -18.22 -14.06
N ASP A 38 27.22 -19.31 -13.90
CA ASP A 38 27.51 -19.91 -12.60
C ASP A 38 28.48 -18.99 -11.84
N ASN A 39 27.93 -18.03 -11.09
CA ASN A 39 28.65 -17.28 -10.07
C ASN A 39 28.57 -18.04 -8.73
N PRO A 40 29.68 -18.53 -8.14
CA PRO A 40 29.63 -19.50 -7.04
C PRO A 40 29.30 -18.91 -5.65
N ASP A 41 28.80 -17.66 -5.54
CA ASP A 41 28.50 -17.02 -4.24
C ASP A 41 27.03 -16.64 -3.99
N LEU A 42 26.09 -17.12 -4.83
CA LEU A 42 24.66 -17.09 -4.47
C LEU A 42 24.35 -18.20 -3.46
N LYS A 43 24.74 -17.97 -2.20
CA LYS A 43 24.18 -18.68 -1.05
C LYS A 43 22.67 -18.43 -1.04
N ILE A 44 21.92 -19.37 -1.62
CA ILE A 44 20.50 -19.58 -1.31
C ILE A 44 20.46 -19.69 0.22
N ARG A 45 20.05 -18.62 0.90
CA ARG A 45 19.78 -18.67 2.33
C ARG A 45 18.67 -19.70 2.51
N GLN A 46 19.04 -20.85 3.05
CA GLN A 46 18.05 -21.78 3.58
C GLN A 46 17.19 -21.01 4.60
N PRO A 47 15.86 -21.19 4.59
CA PRO A 47 15.01 -20.55 5.58
C PRO A 47 15.47 -21.02 6.95
N THR A 48 16.02 -20.10 7.74
CA THR A 48 16.43 -20.38 9.10
C THR A 48 15.18 -20.56 9.96
N LYS A 49 14.94 -21.80 10.38
CA LYS A 49 13.96 -22.25 11.38
C LYS A 49 12.49 -21.90 11.10
N ASN A 50 11.73 -22.94 10.74
CA ASN A 50 10.27 -23.00 10.86
C ASN A 50 9.81 -22.65 12.28
N ASN A 51 9.57 -21.38 12.55
CA ASN A 51 8.57 -20.92 13.49
C ASN A 51 7.58 -20.06 12.72
N SER A 52 6.96 -20.63 11.69
CA SER A 52 5.72 -20.06 11.15
C SER A 52 4.66 -20.28 12.22
N TYR A 53 4.51 -19.32 13.14
CA TYR A 53 3.26 -19.20 13.87
C TYR A 53 2.20 -18.93 12.80
N VAL A 54 1.55 -19.99 12.31
CA VAL A 54 0.37 -19.87 11.47
C VAL A 54 -0.70 -19.31 12.38
N TYR A 55 -0.84 -17.98 12.42
CA TYR A 55 -1.90 -17.29 13.15
C TYR A 55 -3.22 -17.53 12.43
N SER A 56 -3.76 -18.73 12.64
CA SER A 56 -5.08 -19.15 12.21
C SER A 56 -6.09 -18.62 13.23
N TRP A 57 -6.48 -17.36 13.07
CA TRP A 57 -7.66 -16.85 13.76
C TRP A 57 -8.92 -17.46 13.14
N PRO A 58 -9.96 -17.79 13.93
CA PRO A 58 -11.23 -18.20 13.36
C PRO A 58 -11.79 -17.07 12.49
N ARG A 59 -12.55 -17.43 11.45
CA ARG A 59 -13.27 -16.42 10.66
C ARG A 59 -14.22 -15.65 11.55
N CYS A 60 -14.16 -14.32 11.47
CA CYS A 60 -15.07 -13.49 12.25
C CYS A 60 -16.53 -13.77 11.87
N GLN A 61 -17.39 -13.83 12.89
CA GLN A 61 -18.82 -14.08 12.70
C GLN A 61 -19.57 -12.76 12.65
N GLN A 62 -20.67 -12.74 11.91
CA GLN A 62 -21.54 -11.57 11.81
C GLN A 62 -22.24 -11.33 13.15
N ASN A 63 -22.17 -10.11 13.70
CA ASN A 63 -22.91 -9.74 14.90
C ASN A 63 -24.32 -9.25 14.54
N ILE A 64 -25.29 -10.17 14.46
CA ILE A 64 -26.68 -9.86 14.09
C ILE A 64 -27.34 -8.81 15.00
N SER A 65 -26.90 -8.68 16.25
CA SER A 65 -27.43 -7.69 17.20
C SER A 65 -27.15 -6.26 16.79
N ALA A 66 -26.17 -6.02 15.89
CA ALA A 66 -25.93 -4.70 15.31
C ALA A 66 -27.16 -4.13 14.60
N ALA A 67 -28.05 -4.99 14.10
CA ALA A 67 -29.30 -4.58 13.45
C ALA A 67 -30.32 -3.94 14.41
N ASN A 68 -30.15 -4.10 15.73
CA ASN A 68 -31.00 -3.46 16.74
C ASN A 68 -30.65 -1.98 16.96
N MET A 69 -29.61 -1.46 16.31
CA MET A 69 -29.24 -0.06 16.36
C MET A 69 -30.35 0.82 15.75
N THR A 70 -30.62 1.96 16.40
CA THR A 70 -31.56 2.95 15.89
C THR A 70 -31.19 3.36 14.45
N ASP A 71 -32.19 3.43 13.58
CA ASP A 71 -32.07 3.77 12.15
C ASP A 71 -31.24 2.82 11.28
N PHE A 72 -30.84 1.65 11.80
CA PHE A 72 -30.00 0.69 11.06
C PHE A 72 -30.53 0.35 9.66
N SER A 73 -31.85 0.14 9.53
CA SER A 73 -32.49 -0.22 8.27
C SER A 73 -32.35 0.86 7.18
N SER A 74 -32.21 2.13 7.58
CA SER A 74 -32.04 3.28 6.68
C SER A 74 -30.60 3.44 6.17
N PHE A 75 -29.62 2.85 6.84
CA PHE A 75 -28.22 3.03 6.47
C PHE A 75 -27.87 2.37 5.12
N PRO A 76 -26.90 2.93 4.38
CA PRO A 76 -26.34 2.28 3.19
C PRO A 76 -25.77 0.89 3.51
N ASP A 77 -25.77 0.00 2.53
CA ASP A 77 -25.34 -1.41 2.73
C ASP A 77 -23.89 -1.52 3.21
N PHE A 78 -22.99 -0.67 2.72
CA PHE A 78 -21.60 -0.64 3.19
C PHE A 78 -21.50 -0.32 4.69
N MET A 79 -22.41 0.49 5.22
CA MET A 79 -22.42 0.87 6.63
C MET A 79 -23.03 -0.23 7.49
N LYS A 80 -24.08 -0.90 6.99
CA LYS A 80 -24.65 -2.08 7.64
C LYS A 80 -23.61 -3.20 7.75
N ASP A 81 -22.88 -3.47 6.67
CA ASP A 81 -21.80 -4.45 6.64
C ASP A 81 -20.69 -4.10 7.64
N PHE A 82 -20.22 -2.84 7.62
CA PHE A 82 -19.25 -2.36 8.61
C PHE A 82 -19.72 -2.57 10.05
N LEU A 83 -20.97 -2.23 10.37
CA LEU A 83 -21.54 -2.39 11.71
C LEU A 83 -21.64 -3.85 12.15
N TYR A 84 -22.01 -4.76 11.23
CA TYR A 84 -22.07 -6.19 11.52
C TYR A 84 -20.71 -6.78 11.91
N TYR A 85 -19.62 -6.25 11.35
CA TYR A 85 -18.26 -6.74 11.56
C TYR A 85 -17.36 -5.78 12.36
N ARG A 86 -17.88 -4.67 12.88
CA ARG A 86 -17.11 -3.63 13.62
C ARG A 86 -16.31 -4.18 14.81
N HIS A 87 -16.80 -5.25 15.42
CA HIS A 87 -16.17 -5.92 16.56
C HIS A 87 -15.00 -6.84 16.17
N CYS A 88 -14.86 -7.17 14.88
CA CYS A 88 -13.83 -8.06 14.37
C CYS A 88 -12.48 -7.34 14.30
N ARG A 89 -11.49 -7.83 15.03
CA ARG A 89 -10.12 -7.27 15.02
C ARG A 89 -9.07 -8.21 14.48
N HIS A 90 -9.39 -9.49 14.34
CA HIS A 90 -8.47 -10.53 13.91
C HIS A 90 -9.05 -11.29 12.73
N PHE A 91 -8.20 -11.57 11.75
CA PHE A 91 -8.55 -12.31 10.54
C PHE A 91 -7.43 -13.29 10.18
N PRO A 92 -7.76 -14.42 9.53
CA PRO A 92 -6.74 -15.32 9.00
C PRO A 92 -5.75 -14.57 8.11
N MET A 93 -4.46 -14.78 8.33
CA MET A 93 -3.41 -14.28 7.46
C MET A 93 -3.24 -15.23 6.26
N LEU A 94 -3.29 -14.69 5.05
CA LEU A 94 -3.14 -15.44 3.80
C LEU A 94 -1.71 -15.37 3.26
N LEU A 95 -1.07 -14.20 3.39
CA LEU A 95 0.32 -13.96 2.99
C LEU A 95 1.04 -13.20 4.11
N ASP A 96 2.23 -13.69 4.47
CA ASP A 96 3.05 -13.18 5.58
C ASP A 96 4.47 -12.82 5.08
N LEU A 97 5.18 -12.03 5.88
CA LEU A 97 6.52 -11.48 5.61
C LEU A 97 7.45 -11.52 6.84
N PRO A 98 7.57 -12.63 7.59
CA PRO A 98 8.24 -12.65 8.90
C PRO A 98 9.67 -12.09 8.88
N ASP A 99 10.37 -12.22 7.76
CA ASP A 99 11.75 -11.79 7.59
C ASP A 99 11.94 -10.39 6.98
N LYS A 100 10.86 -9.63 6.66
CA LYS A 100 10.97 -8.35 5.92
C LYS A 100 11.83 -7.31 6.63
N CYS A 101 11.76 -7.25 7.96
CA CYS A 101 12.61 -6.38 8.78
C CYS A 101 13.84 -7.10 9.36
N GLY A 102 14.14 -8.32 8.90
CA GLY A 102 15.18 -9.18 9.49
C GLY A 102 14.84 -9.71 10.88
N GLY A 103 13.55 -9.68 11.25
CA GLY A 103 13.03 -10.00 12.58
C GLY A 103 13.13 -8.83 13.58
N ALA A 104 12.66 -9.05 14.81
CA ALA A 104 12.62 -8.03 15.85
C ALA A 104 13.98 -7.38 16.13
N ASP A 105 15.05 -8.18 16.18
CA ASP A 105 16.40 -7.74 16.52
C ASP A 105 17.04 -6.83 15.47
N LYS A 106 16.64 -6.96 14.19
CA LYS A 106 17.20 -6.19 13.07
C LYS A 106 16.27 -5.11 12.55
N SER A 107 15.06 -5.01 13.10
CA SER A 107 14.08 -4.04 12.63
C SER A 107 14.54 -2.57 12.72
N ALA A 108 15.49 -2.26 13.61
CA ALA A 108 16.13 -0.94 13.71
C ALA A 108 17.06 -0.59 12.53
N GLU A 109 17.44 -1.58 11.71
CA GLU A 109 18.17 -1.36 10.45
C GLU A 109 17.25 -0.77 9.37
N VAL A 110 15.93 -0.95 9.49
CA VAL A 110 14.94 -0.33 8.60
C VAL A 110 14.67 1.09 9.08
N PHE A 111 15.18 2.06 8.32
CA PHE A 111 15.00 3.47 8.64
C PHE A 111 13.60 3.96 8.26
N LEU A 112 13.18 3.68 7.01
CA LEU A 112 11.86 4.04 6.51
C LEU A 112 11.17 2.80 5.94
N LEU A 113 10.07 2.40 6.58
CA LEU A 113 9.18 1.36 6.07
C LEU A 113 8.00 2.01 5.35
N LEU A 114 7.92 1.77 4.04
CA LEU A 114 6.81 2.19 3.20
C LEU A 114 5.68 1.17 3.35
N VAL A 115 4.60 1.59 4.00
CA VAL A 115 3.40 0.80 4.25
C VAL A 115 2.32 1.32 3.32
N ILE A 116 2.02 0.53 2.28
CA ILE A 116 1.21 1.00 1.16
C ILE A 116 -0.10 0.22 1.11
N LYS A 117 -1.21 0.91 1.33
CA LYS A 117 -2.55 0.34 1.19
C LYS A 117 -2.84 0.10 -0.30
N SER A 118 -3.09 -1.16 -0.68
CA SER A 118 -3.40 -1.53 -2.06
C SER A 118 -4.47 -2.61 -2.10
N SER A 119 -5.35 -2.58 -3.10
CA SER A 119 -6.37 -3.62 -3.30
C SER A 119 -5.84 -4.73 -4.21
N PRO A 120 -6.35 -5.98 -4.09
CA PRO A 120 -5.93 -7.08 -4.96
C PRO A 120 -5.81 -6.77 -6.46
N PRO A 121 -6.77 -6.09 -7.13
CA PRO A 121 -6.70 -5.82 -8.56
C PRO A 121 -5.62 -4.82 -8.99
N ASN A 122 -5.03 -4.05 -8.06
CA ASN A 122 -4.08 -2.96 -8.36
C ASN A 122 -2.64 -3.46 -8.63
N TYR A 123 -2.50 -4.59 -9.33
CA TYR A 123 -1.19 -5.17 -9.67
C TYR A 123 -0.32 -4.18 -10.46
N ASP A 124 -0.90 -3.47 -11.42
CA ASP A 124 -0.18 -2.50 -12.25
C ASP A 124 0.38 -1.33 -11.42
N ARG A 125 -0.41 -0.83 -10.46
CA ARG A 125 0.03 0.21 -9.52
C ARG A 125 1.20 -0.30 -8.71
N ARG A 126 1.05 -1.43 -8.03
CA ARG A 126 2.14 -2.04 -7.24
C ARG A 126 3.40 -2.22 -8.08
N ALA A 127 3.28 -2.78 -9.29
CA ALA A 127 4.40 -2.99 -10.19
C ALA A 127 5.13 -1.70 -10.59
N ILE A 128 4.42 -0.59 -10.80
CA ILE A 128 5.06 0.71 -11.03
C ILE A 128 5.70 1.23 -9.76
N LEU A 129 5.03 1.14 -8.61
CA LEU A 129 5.57 1.59 -7.34
C LEU A 129 6.93 0.93 -7.03
N ARG A 130 7.08 -0.37 -7.31
CA ARG A 130 8.37 -1.09 -7.16
C ARG A 130 9.51 -0.49 -7.97
N LYS A 131 9.22 0.15 -9.10
CA LYS A 131 10.17 0.74 -10.05
C LYS A 131 10.33 2.25 -9.88
N THR A 132 9.64 2.83 -8.91
CA THR A 132 9.64 4.28 -8.64
C THR A 132 9.89 4.53 -7.16
N TRP A 133 9.15 5.44 -6.53
CA TRP A 133 9.38 5.86 -5.16
C TRP A 133 9.38 4.73 -4.13
N ALA A 134 8.65 3.64 -4.39
CA ALA A 134 8.56 2.55 -3.45
C ALA A 134 9.73 1.56 -3.56
N GLU A 135 10.68 1.74 -4.48
CA GLU A 135 11.87 0.89 -4.64
C GLU A 135 12.59 0.67 -3.29
N GLU A 136 12.86 -0.59 -2.95
CA GLU A 136 13.68 -0.91 -1.78
C GLU A 136 15.14 -0.61 -2.09
N ARG A 137 15.73 0.36 -1.39
CA ARG A 137 17.10 0.81 -1.66
C ARG A 137 17.76 1.41 -0.43
N LEU A 138 19.08 1.52 -0.50
CA LEU A 138 19.85 2.37 0.39
C LEU A 138 19.85 3.79 -0.20
N HIS A 139 19.39 4.78 0.56
CA HIS A 139 19.39 6.18 0.17
C HIS A 139 19.94 7.01 1.32
N ASN A 140 20.90 7.91 1.04
CA ASN A 140 21.61 8.69 2.07
C ASN A 140 22.07 7.87 3.29
N GLY A 141 22.60 6.67 3.02
CA GLY A 141 23.15 5.77 4.05
C GLY A 141 22.11 5.02 4.90
N VAL A 142 20.82 5.13 4.59
CA VAL A 142 19.74 4.47 5.34
C VAL A 142 18.85 3.59 4.46
N TRP A 143 18.29 2.52 5.03
CA TRP A 143 17.46 1.56 4.30
C TRP A 143 16.00 1.98 4.21
N ILE A 144 15.48 1.95 2.98
CA ILE A 144 14.05 2.04 2.67
C ILE A 144 13.55 0.64 2.32
N ARG A 145 12.49 0.18 2.99
CA ARG A 145 11.82 -1.11 2.74
C ARG A 145 10.35 -0.89 2.41
N ARG A 146 9.71 -1.85 1.74
CA ARG A 146 8.31 -1.73 1.30
C ARG A 146 7.47 -2.92 1.74
N ILE A 147 6.22 -2.63 2.09
CA ILE A 147 5.14 -3.60 2.29
C ILE A 147 3.85 -3.06 1.65
N PHE A 148 3.17 -3.90 0.89
CA PHE A 148 1.79 -3.68 0.45
C PHE A 148 0.80 -4.37 1.40
N LEU A 149 -0.23 -3.65 1.81
CA LEU A 149 -1.31 -4.17 2.66
C LEU A 149 -2.55 -4.47 1.82
N SER A 150 -2.99 -5.72 1.82
CA SER A 150 -4.15 -6.19 1.06
C SER A 150 -5.14 -6.97 1.93
N GLY A 151 -6.42 -6.84 1.64
CA GLY A 151 -7.43 -7.82 2.04
C GLY A 151 -7.72 -8.79 0.90
N THR A 152 -8.96 -9.27 0.85
CA THR A 152 -9.56 -9.99 -0.27
C THR A 152 -10.67 -9.15 -0.90
N THR A 153 -11.02 -9.39 -2.15
CA THR A 153 -12.14 -8.70 -2.80
C THR A 153 -12.86 -9.64 -3.75
N ASP A 154 -13.98 -9.17 -4.31
CA ASP A 154 -14.90 -9.94 -5.14
C ASP A 154 -15.45 -11.20 -4.46
N SER A 155 -16.04 -12.11 -5.24
CA SER A 155 -16.61 -13.37 -4.77
C SER A 155 -16.40 -14.50 -5.78
N GLY A 156 -16.62 -15.75 -5.34
CA GLY A 156 -16.52 -16.93 -6.20
C GLY A 156 -15.18 -17.03 -6.93
N PHE A 157 -15.24 -17.29 -8.24
CA PHE A 157 -14.06 -17.47 -9.08
C PHE A 157 -13.18 -16.23 -9.19
N GLU A 158 -13.71 -15.01 -9.11
CA GLU A 158 -12.87 -13.79 -9.18
C GLU A 158 -12.04 -13.61 -7.91
N LYS A 159 -12.64 -13.85 -6.73
CA LYS A 159 -11.89 -13.84 -5.45
C LYS A 159 -10.74 -14.87 -5.49
N GLU A 160 -11.00 -16.07 -6.00
CA GLU A 160 -9.98 -17.11 -6.15
C GLU A 160 -8.84 -16.65 -7.09
N ARG A 161 -9.18 -16.08 -8.25
CA ARG A 161 -8.18 -15.58 -9.22
C ARG A 161 -7.33 -14.46 -8.65
N LEU A 162 -7.93 -13.48 -7.97
CA LEU A 162 -7.22 -12.35 -7.39
C LEU A 162 -6.30 -12.78 -6.25
N ASN A 163 -6.76 -13.68 -5.37
CA ASN A 163 -5.90 -14.27 -4.35
C ASN A 163 -4.76 -15.07 -4.97
N LYS A 164 -5.02 -15.81 -6.05
CA LYS A 164 -3.97 -16.56 -6.75
C LYS A 164 -2.94 -15.64 -7.40
N LEU A 165 -3.37 -14.51 -7.96
CA LEU A 165 -2.49 -13.49 -8.51
C LEU A 165 -1.58 -12.91 -7.43
N LEU A 166 -2.12 -12.57 -6.25
CA LEU A 166 -1.33 -12.08 -5.12
C LEU A 166 -0.33 -13.14 -4.61
N GLU A 167 -0.70 -14.42 -4.56
CA GLU A 167 0.24 -15.50 -4.23
C GLU A 167 1.41 -15.57 -5.22
N LEU A 168 1.15 -15.41 -6.51
CA LEU A 168 2.19 -15.42 -7.55
C LEU A 168 3.09 -14.19 -7.42
N GLU A 169 2.50 -13.00 -7.23
CA GLU A 169 3.22 -11.76 -7.00
C GLU A 169 4.10 -11.85 -5.73
N GLN A 170 3.57 -12.41 -4.65
CA GLN A 170 4.29 -12.61 -3.40
C GLN A 170 5.51 -13.53 -3.56
N ARG A 171 5.42 -14.59 -4.38
CA ARG A 171 6.57 -15.47 -4.67
C ARG A 171 7.69 -14.75 -5.38
N GLU A 172 7.37 -13.74 -6.19
CA GLU A 172 8.35 -12.97 -6.95
C GLU A 172 8.96 -11.83 -6.13
N TYR A 173 8.13 -11.11 -5.36
CA TYR A 173 8.54 -9.85 -4.73
C TYR A 173 8.65 -9.89 -3.21
N SER A 174 7.98 -10.85 -2.55
CA SER A 174 8.00 -11.01 -1.08
C SER A 174 7.75 -9.68 -0.35
N ASP A 175 6.69 -8.96 -0.74
CA ASP A 175 6.38 -7.63 -0.23
C ASP A 175 4.89 -7.39 0.02
N ILE A 176 4.07 -8.43 0.12
CA ILE A 176 2.62 -8.34 0.35
C ILE A 176 2.27 -8.99 1.69
N LEU A 177 1.58 -8.24 2.55
CA LEU A 177 0.81 -8.77 3.66
C LEU A 177 -0.65 -8.86 3.26
N GLN A 178 -1.27 -10.03 3.49
CA GLN A 178 -2.67 -10.25 3.13
C GLN A 178 -3.44 -10.94 4.24
N TRP A 179 -4.65 -10.46 4.53
CA TRP A 179 -5.60 -11.06 5.46
C TRP A 179 -6.96 -11.36 4.79
N ASP A 180 -7.69 -12.36 5.29
CA ASP A 180 -9.01 -12.78 4.77
C ASP A 180 -10.16 -11.91 5.29
N PHE A 181 -10.08 -10.59 5.08
CA PHE A 181 -11.20 -9.65 5.25
C PHE A 181 -11.57 -9.04 3.89
N THR A 182 -12.79 -8.49 3.76
CA THR A 182 -13.21 -7.80 2.54
C THR A 182 -12.59 -6.40 2.48
N ASP A 183 -11.77 -6.17 1.47
CA ASP A 183 -11.00 -4.95 1.26
C ASP A 183 -11.90 -3.84 0.70
N THR A 184 -12.42 -3.02 1.60
CA THR A 184 -13.31 -1.88 1.30
C THR A 184 -12.77 -0.61 1.94
N PHE A 185 -13.28 0.54 1.49
CA PHE A 185 -12.94 1.84 2.08
C PHE A 185 -13.21 1.88 3.60
N GLN A 186 -14.34 1.34 4.05
CA GLN A 186 -14.72 1.32 5.47
C GLN A 186 -13.85 0.39 6.32
N ASN A 187 -13.19 -0.59 5.70
CA ASN A 187 -12.29 -1.53 6.36
C ASN A 187 -10.81 -1.11 6.31
N LEU A 188 -10.50 0.09 5.82
CA LEU A 188 -9.11 0.60 5.83
C LEU A 188 -8.56 0.72 7.28
N THR A 189 -9.41 1.06 8.24
CA THR A 189 -9.03 1.08 9.66
C THR A 189 -8.61 -0.30 10.16
N LEU A 190 -9.39 -1.33 9.82
CA LEU A 190 -9.06 -2.71 10.14
C LEU A 190 -7.75 -3.13 9.47
N LYS A 191 -7.57 -2.81 8.18
CA LYS A 191 -6.32 -3.06 7.43
C LYS A 191 -5.11 -2.48 8.16
N GLN A 192 -5.24 -1.24 8.65
CA GLN A 192 -4.16 -0.57 9.38
C GLN A 192 -3.85 -1.25 10.72
N ILE A 193 -4.88 -1.62 11.49
CA ILE A 193 -4.70 -2.26 12.80
C ILE A 193 -4.06 -3.65 12.66
N LEU A 194 -4.48 -4.44 11.67
CA LEU A 194 -3.88 -5.74 11.37
C LEU A 194 -2.39 -5.61 11.01
N PHE A 195 -2.04 -4.58 10.24
CA PHE A 195 -0.63 -4.26 9.98
C PHE A 195 0.11 -3.89 11.26
N LEU A 196 -0.47 -3.05 12.12
CA LEU A 196 0.18 -2.64 13.36
C LEU A 196 0.39 -3.82 14.34
N GLU A 197 -0.56 -4.75 14.41
CA GLU A 197 -0.41 -6.03 15.14
C GLU A 197 0.74 -6.88 14.56
N TRP A 198 0.86 -6.94 13.24
CA TRP A 198 1.96 -7.63 12.57
C TRP A 198 3.31 -6.93 12.84
N MET A 199 3.33 -5.60 12.80
CA MET A 199 4.52 -4.78 13.02
C MET A 199 5.06 -4.94 14.44
N GLU A 200 4.20 -4.96 15.46
CA GLU A 200 4.61 -5.15 16.86
C GLU A 200 5.50 -6.39 17.04
N ARG A 201 5.25 -7.44 16.27
CA ARG A 201 5.98 -8.70 16.35
C ARG A 201 7.20 -8.74 15.42
N ASN A 202 7.04 -8.27 14.19
CA ASN A 202 8.02 -8.50 13.13
C ASN A 202 8.96 -7.30 12.88
N CYS A 203 8.50 -6.08 13.18
CA CYS A 203 9.21 -4.83 12.95
C CYS A 203 9.13 -3.84 14.13
N PRO A 204 9.27 -4.26 15.41
CA PRO A 204 9.02 -3.39 16.57
C PRO A 204 9.94 -2.17 16.66
N ASN A 205 11.16 -2.25 16.14
CA ASN A 205 12.17 -1.20 16.27
C ASN A 205 12.43 -0.43 14.96
N VAL A 206 11.57 -0.56 13.95
CA VAL A 206 11.63 0.28 12.74
C VAL A 206 11.57 1.76 13.13
N ARG A 207 12.38 2.61 12.50
CA ARG A 207 12.49 4.01 12.96
C ARG A 207 11.31 4.85 12.53
N PHE A 208 11.00 4.81 11.24
CA PHE A 208 9.93 5.61 10.64
C PHE A 208 9.14 4.79 9.65
N LEU A 209 7.90 5.22 9.46
CA LEU A 209 6.97 4.65 8.51
C LEU A 209 6.43 5.77 7.63
N LEU A 210 6.22 5.46 6.36
CA LEU A 210 5.24 6.15 5.54
C LEU A 210 4.01 5.25 5.50
N ASN A 211 2.87 5.73 5.99
CA ASN A 211 1.60 5.12 5.66
C ASN A 211 1.01 5.86 4.46
N GLY A 212 0.68 5.17 3.37
CA GLY A 212 0.20 5.82 2.16
C GLY A 212 -0.68 4.94 1.29
N ASP A 213 -1.38 5.59 0.36
CA ASP A 213 -2.22 4.93 -0.64
C ASP A 213 -1.42 4.60 -1.91
N ASP A 214 -1.89 3.66 -2.73
CA ASP A 214 -1.19 3.24 -3.96
C ASP A 214 -1.38 4.19 -5.16
N ASP A 215 -2.06 5.32 -4.99
CA ASP A 215 -2.33 6.35 -6.00
C ASP A 215 -1.69 7.72 -5.67
N VAL A 216 -0.65 7.71 -4.84
CA VAL A 216 0.12 8.91 -4.48
C VAL A 216 1.52 8.91 -5.06
N PHE A 217 2.01 10.09 -5.44
CA PHE A 217 3.43 10.30 -5.67
C PHE A 217 4.09 10.67 -4.36
N ALA A 218 5.06 9.87 -3.93
CA ALA A 218 5.86 10.11 -2.73
C ALA A 218 7.32 10.39 -3.12
N ASN A 219 7.87 11.54 -2.73
CA ASN A 219 9.31 11.79 -2.88
C ASN A 219 10.05 11.19 -1.68
N THR A 220 10.31 9.87 -1.75
CA THR A 220 10.97 9.16 -0.65
C THR A 220 12.41 9.63 -0.39
N ASP A 221 13.06 10.28 -1.34
CA ASP A 221 14.39 10.89 -1.15
C ASP A 221 14.27 12.07 -0.18
N HIS A 222 13.36 13.00 -0.47
CA HIS A 222 13.09 14.14 0.42
C HIS A 222 12.50 13.73 1.77
N MET A 223 11.74 12.62 1.83
CA MET A 223 11.29 12.08 3.13
C MET A 223 12.47 11.64 3.99
N VAL A 224 13.47 10.97 3.41
CA VAL A 224 14.67 10.56 4.15
C VAL A 224 15.44 11.78 4.64
N GLU A 225 15.65 12.79 3.80
CA GLU A 225 16.32 14.02 4.19
C GLU A 225 15.60 14.74 5.34
N TYR A 226 14.28 14.88 5.24
CA TYR A 226 13.45 15.45 6.30
C TYR A 226 13.60 14.69 7.62
N LEU A 227 13.47 13.36 7.59
CA LEU A 227 13.54 12.51 8.78
C LEU A 227 14.95 12.47 9.39
N GLN A 228 16.00 12.50 8.56
CA GLN A 228 17.39 12.59 9.02
C GLN A 228 17.68 13.93 9.69
N GLY A 229 17.04 15.01 9.24
CA GLY A 229 17.14 16.35 9.81
C GLY A 229 16.43 16.53 11.16
N LEU A 230 15.59 15.58 11.59
CA LEU A 230 14.93 15.63 12.90
C LEU A 230 15.96 15.43 14.02
N LYS A 231 15.77 16.15 15.13
CA LYS A 231 16.49 15.85 16.37
C LYS A 231 16.01 14.52 16.93
N ASP A 232 16.94 13.70 17.43
CA ASP A 232 16.66 12.39 18.03
C ASP A 232 15.87 11.45 17.09
N ASN A 233 16.41 11.24 15.89
CA ASN A 233 15.77 10.49 14.79
C ASN A 233 15.91 8.95 14.90
N ASP A 234 16.03 8.42 16.12
CA ASP A 234 16.13 6.97 16.36
C ASP A 234 14.76 6.26 16.31
N GLY A 235 13.67 7.01 16.12
CA GLY A 235 12.30 6.50 16.04
C GLY A 235 11.64 6.23 17.41
N SER A 236 12.33 6.52 18.51
CA SER A 236 11.86 6.28 19.89
C SER A 236 10.93 7.37 20.42
N LYS A 237 10.83 8.52 19.74
CA LYS A 237 10.01 9.67 20.11
C LYS A 237 8.79 9.81 19.23
N HIS A 238 7.79 10.55 19.71
CA HIS A 238 6.59 10.83 18.94
C HIS A 238 6.91 11.63 17.67
N LEU A 239 6.42 11.13 16.54
CA LEU A 239 6.31 11.82 15.27
C LEU A 239 5.05 11.31 14.60
N PHE A 240 4.17 12.23 14.24
CA PHE A 240 3.05 11.98 13.33
C PHE A 240 2.84 13.25 12.54
N THR A 241 3.12 13.22 11.23
CA THR A 241 3.11 14.43 10.41
C THR A 241 2.56 14.18 9.01
N GLY A 242 1.78 15.14 8.52
CA GLY A 242 1.06 15.03 7.26
C GLY A 242 0.21 16.27 7.00
N HIS A 243 -0.84 16.15 6.20
CA HIS A 243 -1.79 17.24 6.03
C HIS A 243 -2.79 17.28 7.19
N LEU A 244 -2.54 18.17 8.16
CA LEU A 244 -3.33 18.25 9.38
C LEU A 244 -4.73 18.84 9.13
N ASN A 245 -5.73 18.05 9.46
CA ASN A 245 -7.13 18.44 9.54
C ASN A 245 -7.47 18.83 10.98
N ILE A 246 -8.07 20.01 11.16
CA ILE A 246 -8.54 20.51 12.45
C ILE A 246 -10.00 20.90 12.29
N ASN A 247 -10.84 20.58 13.28
CA ASN A 247 -12.26 20.92 13.29
C ASN A 247 -13.05 20.39 12.07
N MET A 248 -12.63 19.25 11.52
CA MET A 248 -13.33 18.64 10.39
C MET A 248 -14.67 18.06 10.86
N GLY A 249 -15.75 18.59 10.30
CA GLY A 249 -17.10 18.12 10.56
C GLY A 249 -17.33 16.70 10.03
N LEU A 250 -18.14 15.93 10.74
CA LEU A 250 -18.56 14.61 10.29
C LEU A 250 -19.52 14.72 9.09
N VAL A 251 -19.31 13.83 8.12
CA VAL A 251 -20.22 13.69 6.98
C VAL A 251 -21.39 12.80 7.41
N ARG A 252 -22.58 13.40 7.50
CA ARG A 252 -23.83 12.69 7.83
C ARG A 252 -24.67 12.34 6.59
N GLU A 253 -24.24 12.78 5.41
CA GLU A 253 -24.83 12.42 4.12
C GLU A 253 -24.35 11.06 3.65
N TYR A 254 -25.19 10.31 2.94
CA TYR A 254 -24.88 8.96 2.43
C TYR A 254 -23.89 9.00 1.25
N ASN A 255 -22.62 9.20 1.57
CA ASN A 255 -21.50 9.02 0.66
C ASN A 255 -20.42 8.14 1.32
N LYS A 256 -19.28 7.93 0.66
CA LYS A 256 -18.22 7.03 1.16
C LYS A 256 -17.66 7.43 2.53
N TYR A 257 -17.77 8.71 2.92
CA TYR A 257 -17.32 9.26 4.20
C TYR A 257 -18.44 9.31 5.27
N PHE A 258 -19.63 8.77 4.97
CA PHE A 258 -20.76 8.76 5.90
C PHE A 258 -20.38 8.12 7.24
N VAL A 259 -20.64 8.84 8.34
CA VAL A 259 -20.54 8.29 9.70
C VAL A 259 -21.81 8.65 10.46
N PRO A 260 -22.64 7.68 10.88
CA PRO A 260 -23.85 7.94 11.67
C PRO A 260 -23.52 8.35 13.11
N VAL A 261 -24.44 9.08 13.74
CA VAL A 261 -24.30 9.56 15.14
C VAL A 261 -24.18 8.39 16.11
N GLN A 262 -24.83 7.27 15.79
CA GLN A 262 -24.80 6.02 16.55
C GLN A 262 -23.40 5.36 16.59
N ILE A 263 -22.52 5.69 15.65
CA ILE A 263 -21.12 5.22 15.63
C ILE A 263 -20.19 6.24 16.28
N TYR A 264 -20.42 7.52 16.01
CA TYR A 264 -19.61 8.62 16.53
C TYR A 264 -20.51 9.83 16.80
N GLU A 265 -20.78 10.02 18.09
CA GLU A 265 -21.70 11.04 18.60
C GLU A 265 -21.20 12.48 18.37
N PRO A 266 -19.90 12.81 18.60
CA PRO A 266 -19.42 14.16 18.33
C PRO A 266 -19.58 14.55 16.86
N ASN A 267 -19.75 15.84 16.60
CA ASN A 267 -19.92 16.36 15.24
C ASN A 267 -18.61 16.73 14.55
N ILE A 268 -17.49 16.61 15.25
CA ILE A 268 -16.15 16.98 14.79
C ILE A 268 -15.20 15.86 15.18
N PHE A 269 -14.30 15.48 14.27
CA PHE A 269 -13.21 14.56 14.59
C PHE A 269 -12.08 15.26 15.37
N PRO A 270 -11.33 14.54 16.22
CA PRO A 270 -10.09 15.07 16.78
C PRO A 270 -9.10 15.41 15.65
N PRO A 271 -8.07 16.22 15.90
CA PRO A 271 -7.05 16.50 14.90
C PRO A 271 -6.45 15.21 14.31
N TYR A 272 -6.32 15.15 12.99
CA TYR A 272 -5.77 13.99 12.29
C TYR A 272 -5.07 14.41 11.00
N CYS A 273 -4.12 13.62 10.49
CA CYS A 273 -3.57 13.85 9.15
C CYS A 273 -4.44 13.18 8.10
N SER A 274 -4.77 13.88 7.01
CA SER A 274 -5.53 13.32 5.88
C SER A 274 -4.89 12.08 5.27
N GLY A 275 -5.72 11.29 4.58
CA GLY A 275 -5.33 10.18 3.72
C GLY A 275 -4.48 10.60 2.52
N GLY A 276 -4.19 9.66 1.63
CA GLY A 276 -3.08 9.77 0.69
C GLY A 276 -1.76 9.38 1.35
N GLY A 277 -1.43 10.00 2.49
CA GLY A 277 -0.41 9.47 3.38
C GLY A 277 0.17 10.43 4.42
N PHE A 278 0.86 9.85 5.41
CA PHE A 278 1.51 10.54 6.51
C PHE A 278 2.76 9.80 6.98
N LEU A 279 3.70 10.54 7.57
CA LEU A 279 4.90 10.00 8.20
C LEU A 279 4.68 9.84 9.69
N LEU A 280 5.17 8.73 10.26
CA LEU A 280 5.12 8.48 11.69
C LEU A 280 6.36 7.74 12.17
N SER A 281 6.72 7.90 13.45
CA SER A 281 7.76 7.08 14.07
C SER A 281 7.27 5.69 14.45
N GLY A 282 8.20 4.75 14.58
CA GLY A 282 7.92 3.41 15.09
C GLY A 282 7.28 3.44 16.49
N TYR A 283 7.78 4.31 17.37
CA TYR A 283 7.15 4.58 18.67
C TYR A 283 5.67 4.92 18.53
N THR A 284 5.35 5.88 17.64
CA THR A 284 3.97 6.35 17.48
C THR A 284 3.06 5.26 16.91
N ALA A 285 3.56 4.46 15.96
CA ALA A 285 2.83 3.34 15.40
C ALA A 285 2.44 2.31 16.49
N LEU A 286 3.37 1.97 17.40
CA LEU A 286 3.09 1.07 18.52
C LEU A 286 2.13 1.68 19.55
N VAL A 287 2.20 2.99 19.80
CA VAL A 287 1.24 3.67 20.68
C VAL A 287 -0.17 3.62 20.08
N ILE A 288 -0.31 3.92 18.79
CA ILE A 288 -1.58 3.81 18.07
C ILE A 288 -2.15 2.39 18.20
N TYR A 289 -1.33 1.37 17.97
CA TYR A 289 -1.74 -0.03 18.12
C TYR A 289 -2.29 -0.31 19.53
N LYS A 290 -1.56 0.08 20.57
CA LYS A 290 -1.97 -0.11 21.97
C LYS A 290 -3.29 0.60 22.27
N MET A 291 -3.48 1.83 21.79
CA MET A 291 -4.73 2.57 22.02
C MET A 291 -5.90 1.95 21.27
N SER A 292 -5.66 1.46 20.03
CA SER A 292 -6.70 0.87 19.16
C SER A 292 -7.43 -0.30 19.81
N GLN A 293 -6.78 -1.03 20.73
CA GLN A 293 -7.37 -2.16 21.47
C GLN A 293 -8.59 -1.77 22.31
N SER A 294 -8.73 -0.48 22.63
CA SER A 294 -9.77 0.05 23.51
C SER A 294 -10.62 1.14 22.84
N ILE A 295 -10.51 1.29 21.51
CA ILE A 295 -11.29 2.22 20.71
C ILE A 295 -12.01 1.40 19.64
N ASP A 296 -13.34 1.48 19.62
CA ASP A 296 -14.14 0.81 18.58
C ASP A 296 -13.81 1.34 17.19
N LEU A 297 -13.72 0.44 16.21
CA LEU A 297 -13.36 0.79 14.84
C LEU A 297 -14.26 1.90 14.30
N LEU A 298 -13.65 2.85 13.58
CA LEU A 298 -14.31 3.91 12.84
C LEU A 298 -14.11 3.64 11.34
N PRO A 299 -15.10 3.88 10.46
CA PRO A 299 -14.97 3.60 9.03
C PRO A 299 -14.14 4.65 8.26
N ILE A 300 -13.39 5.49 8.97
CA ILE A 300 -12.48 6.51 8.45
C ILE A 300 -11.12 6.28 9.12
N ASP A 301 -10.17 5.69 8.39
CA ASP A 301 -8.89 5.20 8.93
C ASP A 301 -8.02 6.33 9.46
N ASP A 302 -7.92 7.42 8.71
CA ASP A 302 -7.08 8.56 9.09
C ASP A 302 -7.60 9.23 10.38
N ALA A 303 -8.91 9.43 10.48
CA ALA A 303 -9.54 9.98 11.68
C ALA A 303 -9.42 9.01 12.87
N TYR A 304 -9.46 7.70 12.63
CA TYR A 304 -9.22 6.70 13.68
C TYR A 304 -7.80 6.78 14.25
N MET A 305 -6.79 7.05 13.42
CA MET A 305 -5.42 7.30 13.91
C MET A 305 -5.39 8.54 14.82
N GLY A 306 -6.09 9.61 14.43
CA GLY A 306 -6.26 10.81 15.26
C GLY A 306 -6.92 10.51 16.62
N MET A 307 -7.97 9.69 16.65
CA MET A 307 -8.60 9.24 17.91
C MET A 307 -7.64 8.45 18.80
N CYS A 308 -6.77 7.62 18.21
CA CYS A 308 -5.76 6.88 18.96
C CYS A 308 -4.68 7.81 19.54
N LEU A 309 -4.27 8.83 18.80
CA LEU A 309 -3.31 9.85 19.27
C LEU A 309 -3.90 10.68 20.41
N GLU A 310 -5.14 11.17 20.24
CA GLU A 310 -5.85 11.94 21.27
C GLU A 310 -5.96 11.14 22.57
N LYS A 311 -6.33 9.85 22.50
CA LYS A 311 -6.38 8.97 23.67
C LYS A 311 -5.02 8.79 24.35
N ALA A 312 -3.93 8.81 23.59
CA ALA A 312 -2.57 8.75 24.11
C ALA A 312 -2.05 10.10 24.65
N GLY A 313 -2.80 11.19 24.49
CA GLY A 313 -2.32 12.55 24.79
C GLY A 313 -1.23 13.03 23.83
N LEU A 314 -1.28 12.59 22.58
CA LEU A 314 -0.36 12.95 21.51
C LEU A 314 -1.08 13.72 20.40
N ASP A 315 -0.36 14.59 19.71
CA ASP A 315 -0.92 15.47 18.69
C ASP A 315 -0.25 15.27 17.32
N PRO A 316 -1.02 15.11 16.23
CA PRO A 316 -0.48 15.15 14.89
C PRO A 316 0.00 16.56 14.52
N THR A 317 0.99 16.63 13.64
CA THR A 317 1.57 17.90 13.17
C THR A 317 1.36 18.09 11.68
N SER A 318 1.30 19.36 11.24
CA SER A 318 1.16 19.69 9.82
C SER A 318 2.52 19.75 9.13
N HIS A 319 2.63 19.15 7.95
CA HIS A 319 3.77 19.33 7.04
C HIS A 319 3.31 19.93 5.71
N ILE A 320 3.85 21.09 5.37
CA ILE A 320 3.50 21.84 4.15
C ILE A 320 3.89 21.13 2.84
N ALA A 321 4.53 19.98 2.89
CA ALA A 321 4.96 19.25 1.70
C ALA A 321 4.11 17.98 1.48
N VAL A 322 3.11 17.75 2.33
CA VAL A 322 2.12 16.68 2.17
C VAL A 322 0.83 17.29 1.60
N ARG A 323 0.46 16.84 0.40
CA ARG A 323 -0.52 17.47 -0.50
C ARG A 323 -1.58 16.47 -0.97
N PRO A 324 -2.43 15.98 -0.06
CA PRO A 324 -3.44 14.96 -0.37
C PRO A 324 -4.59 15.48 -1.24
N LEU A 325 -4.72 16.79 -1.38
CA LEU A 325 -5.69 17.45 -2.26
C LEU A 325 -5.08 17.88 -3.60
N GLY A 326 -3.88 17.39 -3.93
CA GLY A 326 -3.12 17.82 -5.09
C GLY A 326 -2.38 19.15 -4.85
N LEU A 327 -1.77 19.65 -5.93
CA LEU A 327 -1.12 20.96 -5.96
C LEU A 327 -2.03 22.00 -6.61
N ASN A 328 -2.08 23.19 -6.02
CA ASN A 328 -2.78 24.34 -6.60
C ASN A 328 -1.93 24.98 -7.70
N ILE A 329 -1.87 24.34 -8.86
CA ILE A 329 -1.12 24.83 -10.01
C ILE A 329 -2.06 25.67 -10.90
N PRO A 330 -1.71 26.94 -11.22
CA PRO A 330 -2.50 27.75 -12.14
C PRO A 330 -2.71 27.05 -13.49
N SER A 331 -3.93 27.07 -14.02
CA SER A 331 -4.31 26.38 -15.28
C SER A 331 -3.50 26.79 -16.51
N ARG A 332 -2.82 27.95 -16.46
CA ARG A 332 -1.92 28.45 -17.51
C ARG A 332 -0.55 27.78 -17.54
N LEU A 333 -0.18 27.04 -16.48
CA LEU A 333 1.08 26.33 -16.35
C LEU A 333 0.88 24.84 -16.62
N ASP A 334 1.95 24.15 -16.98
CA ASP A 334 1.91 22.70 -17.08
C ASP A 334 1.81 22.10 -15.67
N GLY A 335 0.66 21.49 -15.38
CA GLY A 335 0.42 20.77 -14.14
C GLY A 335 1.36 19.58 -13.92
N TYR A 336 2.11 19.15 -14.94
CA TYR A 336 3.11 18.08 -14.86
C TYR A 336 4.56 18.58 -14.90
N ASP A 337 4.79 19.89 -14.69
CA ASP A 337 6.15 20.40 -14.54
C ASP A 337 6.79 19.77 -13.28
N PRO A 338 7.87 18.97 -13.43
CA PRO A 338 8.50 18.27 -12.31
C PRO A 338 9.02 19.21 -11.21
N CYS A 339 9.23 20.49 -11.52
CA CYS A 339 9.67 21.46 -10.53
C CYS A 339 8.65 21.70 -9.41
N PHE A 340 7.34 21.53 -9.67
CA PHE A 340 6.32 21.60 -8.62
C PHE A 340 6.34 20.39 -7.68
N TYR A 341 6.88 19.27 -8.13
CA TYR A 341 6.88 17.99 -7.42
C TYR A 341 8.22 17.66 -6.77
N LYS A 342 9.27 18.44 -7.07
CA LYS A 342 10.61 18.20 -6.53
C LYS A 342 10.63 18.32 -5.00
N GLU A 343 9.99 19.36 -4.46
CA GLU A 343 10.05 19.67 -3.02
C GLU A 343 8.90 19.09 -2.19
N VAL A 344 7.94 18.39 -2.81
CA VAL A 344 6.85 17.75 -2.06
C VAL A 344 7.35 16.48 -1.40
N LEU A 345 6.81 16.13 -0.23
CA LEU A 345 6.96 14.80 0.34
C LEU A 345 5.96 13.85 -0.31
N LEU A 346 4.70 14.27 -0.43
CA LEU A 346 3.63 13.42 -0.95
C LEU A 346 2.56 14.26 -1.64
N VAL A 347 2.03 13.77 -2.76
CA VAL A 347 0.88 14.35 -3.45
C VAL A 347 -0.06 13.26 -3.97
N HIS A 348 -1.37 13.44 -3.80
CA HIS A 348 -2.38 12.51 -4.30
C HIS A 348 -2.64 12.69 -5.81
N GLY A 349 -3.16 11.65 -6.46
CA GLY A 349 -3.70 11.74 -7.82
C GLY A 349 -2.76 11.31 -8.94
N PHE A 350 -1.74 10.51 -8.62
CA PHE A 350 -0.79 10.00 -9.60
C PHE A 350 -1.08 8.55 -9.97
N PHE A 351 -1.58 8.34 -11.19
CA PHE A 351 -1.79 7.01 -11.76
C PHE A 351 -0.53 6.50 -12.48
N SER A 352 -0.41 5.16 -12.57
CA SER A 352 0.72 4.36 -13.06
C SER A 352 1.69 5.07 -14.04
N VAL A 353 1.25 5.48 -15.22
CA VAL A 353 2.13 6.10 -16.24
C VAL A 353 2.65 7.48 -15.81
N ARG A 354 1.79 8.30 -15.20
CA ARG A 354 2.15 9.64 -14.71
C ARG A 354 3.14 9.55 -13.55
N MET A 355 2.95 8.56 -12.68
CA MET A 355 3.88 8.25 -11.58
C MET A 355 5.28 7.96 -12.12
N TYR A 356 5.36 7.01 -13.07
CA TYR A 356 6.62 6.59 -13.66
C TYR A 356 7.33 7.76 -14.34
N PHE A 357 6.61 8.51 -15.16
CA PHE A 357 7.15 9.71 -15.82
C PHE A 357 7.66 10.73 -14.80
N MET A 358 6.83 11.12 -13.83
CA MET A 358 7.18 12.15 -12.85
C MET A 358 8.40 11.76 -12.01
N TRP A 359 8.47 10.50 -11.56
CA TRP A 359 9.62 9.98 -10.81
C TRP A 359 10.92 10.16 -11.60
N HIS A 360 10.94 9.81 -12.88
CA HIS A 360 12.16 9.96 -13.70
C HIS A 360 12.45 11.43 -14.03
N ARG A 361 11.43 12.27 -14.16
CA ARG A 361 11.61 13.70 -14.42
C ARG A 361 12.23 14.45 -13.24
N ILE A 362 11.79 14.18 -12.01
CA ILE A 362 12.33 14.88 -10.82
C ILE A 362 13.79 14.47 -10.52
N HIS A 363 14.21 13.27 -10.95
CA HIS A 363 15.58 12.77 -10.80
C HIS A 363 16.48 13.05 -12.01
N ASP A 364 15.98 13.75 -13.04
CA ASP A 364 16.80 14.13 -14.18
C ASP A 364 17.85 15.17 -13.75
N PRO A 365 19.17 14.87 -13.84
CA PRO A 365 20.21 15.80 -13.42
C PRO A 365 20.26 17.08 -14.27
N THR A 366 19.62 17.09 -15.45
CA THR A 366 19.49 18.25 -16.31
C THR A 366 18.28 19.13 -15.98
N LEU A 367 17.40 18.68 -15.07
CA LEU A 367 16.24 19.46 -14.64
C LEU A 367 16.69 20.75 -13.95
N LYS A 368 16.33 21.89 -14.54
CA LYS A 368 16.54 23.22 -13.97
C LYS A 368 15.20 23.79 -13.51
N CYS A 369 15.15 24.16 -12.25
CA CYS A 369 13.96 24.70 -11.62
C CYS A 369 14.15 26.17 -11.29
N ASP A 370 13.39 27.03 -11.96
CA ASP A 370 13.39 28.48 -11.70
C ASP A 370 12.52 28.77 -10.47
N VAL A 371 13.17 29.16 -9.37
CA VAL A 371 12.51 29.48 -8.09
C VAL A 371 11.40 30.54 -8.25
N GLY A 372 11.52 31.44 -9.22
CA GLY A 372 10.55 32.51 -9.50
C GLY A 372 9.22 32.06 -10.13
N LYS A 373 9.08 30.80 -10.58
CA LYS A 373 7.82 30.26 -11.13
C LYS A 373 6.97 29.49 -10.11
N MET A 374 7.51 29.25 -8.91
CA MET A 374 6.91 28.39 -7.89
C MET A 374 6.15 29.13 -6.77
N MET A 375 6.10 30.46 -6.84
CA MET A 375 5.33 31.32 -5.92
C MET A 375 3.95 31.67 -6.47
#